data_AF-A0A3D1TJ27-F1
#
_entry.id   AF-A0A3D1TJ27-F1
#
_cell.length_a   1.000
_cell.length_b   1.000
_cell.length_c   1.000
_cell.angle_alpha   90.00
_cell.angle_beta   90.00
_cell.angle_gamma   90.00
#
_symmetry.space_group_name_H-M   'P 1'
#
loop_
_entity.id
_entity.type
_entity.pdbx_description
1 polymer ?
#
loop_
_entity_poly.entity_id
_entity_poly.type
_entity_poly.pdbx_seq_one_letter_code
_entity_poly.pdbx_strand_id
1 'polypeptide(L)' 'PTYAEMHPKGYKRNFNYRLETLQRGANAGMKRLGMGFLLGLAEWR' A
#
# COMPACT_ATOMS: atom_id res chain seq x y z
N PRO A 1 -2.35 -2.09 -12.53
CA PRO A 1 -3.52 -1.40 -13.16
C PRO A 1 -4.59 -1.09 -12.11
N THR A 2 -5.16 -2.11 -11.48
CA THR A 2 -6.22 -2.03 -10.45
C THR A 2 -5.98 -0.98 -9.37
N TYR A 3 -4.76 -0.89 -8.82
CA TYR A 3 -4.48 0.09 -7.76
C TYR A 3 -4.66 1.54 -8.22
N ALA A 4 -4.30 1.87 -9.46
CA ALA A 4 -4.43 3.22 -10.01
C ALA A 4 -5.90 3.56 -10.33
N GLU A 5 -6.70 2.57 -10.74
CA GLU A 5 -8.14 2.70 -10.95
C GLU A 5 -8.87 2.96 -9.63
N MET A 6 -8.52 2.22 -8.57
CA MET A 6 -9.10 2.39 -7.24
C MET A 6 -8.62 3.66 -6.51
N HIS A 7 -7.53 4.25 -6.98
CA HIS A 7 -6.95 5.48 -6.41
C HIS A 7 -6.71 6.51 -7.52
N PRO A 8 -7.77 7.11 -8.11
CA PRO A 8 -7.64 7.92 -9.33
C PRO A 8 -6.91 9.25 -9.09
N LYS A 9 -6.94 9.78 -7.86
CA LYS A 9 -6.36 11.09 -7.52
C LYS A 9 -5.75 11.09 -6.10
N GLY A 10 -4.88 12.07 -5.85
CA GLY A 10 -4.24 12.32 -4.55
C GLY A 10 -3.04 11.42 -4.26
N TYR A 11 -2.43 11.62 -3.08
CA TYR A 11 -1.20 10.93 -2.67
C TYR A 11 -1.35 9.40 -2.58
N LYS A 12 -2.56 8.89 -2.35
CA LYS A 12 -2.84 7.46 -2.29
C LYS A 12 -2.72 6.77 -3.66
N ARG A 13 -2.66 7.52 -4.77
CA ARG A 13 -2.42 6.97 -6.12
C ARG A 13 -0.98 6.46 -6.30
N ASN A 14 -0.01 7.01 -5.57
CA ASN A 14 1.38 6.59 -5.67
C ASN A 14 1.59 5.25 -4.95
N PHE A 15 1.47 4.16 -5.71
CA PHE A 15 1.55 2.79 -5.18
C PHE A 15 2.91 2.48 -4.54
N ASN A 16 4.02 2.84 -5.19
CA ASN A 16 5.36 2.52 -4.69
C ASN A 16 5.60 3.23 -3.34
N TYR A 17 5.27 4.52 -3.28
CA TYR A 17 5.37 5.26 -2.02
C TYR A 17 4.52 4.63 -0.91
N ARG A 18 3.31 4.16 -1.24
CA ARG A 18 2.41 3.46 -0.31
C ARG A 18 3.01 2.14 0.16
N LEU A 19 3.52 1.31 -0.74
CA LEU A 19 4.10 -0.01 -0.44
C LEU A 19 5.34 0.11 0.45
N GLU A 20 6.21 1.08 0.16
CA GLU A 20 7.44 1.33 0.91
C GLU A 20 7.21 1.92 2.31
N THR A 21 5.97 2.28 2.67
CA THR A 21 5.65 2.87 3.99
C THR A 21 6.11 1.98 5.14
N LEU A 22 6.00 0.65 4.99
CA LEU A 22 6.44 -0.28 6.04
C LEU A 22 7.95 -0.22 6.26
N GLN A 23 8.75 -0.10 5.19
CA GLN A 23 10.20 0.05 5.31
C GLN A 23 10.55 1.36 6.03
N ARG A 24 9.89 2.46 5.69
CA ARG A 24 10.09 3.75 6.38
C ARG A 24 9.69 3.67 7.85
N GLY A 25 8.59 2.97 8.16
CA GLY A 25 8.16 2.70 9.54
C GLY A 25 9.16 1.85 10.32
N ALA A 26 9.69 0.78 9.73
CA ALA A 26 10.75 -0.04 10.31
C ALA A 26 11.99 0.80 10.62
N ASN A 27 12.47 1.58 9.63
CA ASN A 27 13.65 2.43 9.78
C ASN A 27 13.46 3.51 10.86
N ALA A 28 12.23 3.97 11.08
CA ALA A 28 11.87 4.91 12.13
C ALA A 28 11.74 4.26 13.53
N GLY A 29 11.95 2.95 13.66
CA GLY A 29 11.93 2.24 14.93
C GLY A 29 10.55 1.74 15.37
N MET A 30 9.57 1.63 14.46
CA MET A 30 8.28 1.01 14.80
C MET A 30 8.45 -0.47 15.17
N LYS A 31 8.05 -0.83 16.40
CA LYS A 31 8.23 -2.19 16.93
C LYS A 31 7.33 -3.24 16.29
N ARG A 32 6.19 -2.83 15.71
CA ARG A 32 5.22 -3.71 15.05
C ARG A 32 4.74 -3.06 13.78
N LEU A 33 4.70 -3.84 12.71
CA LEU A 33 4.26 -3.43 11.38
C LEU A 33 3.16 -4.37 10.91
N GLY A 34 2.13 -3.83 10.28
CA GLY A 34 1.01 -4.60 9.76
C GLY A 34 0.82 -4.32 8.27
N MET A 35 0.66 -5.38 7.49
CA MET A 35 0.27 -5.30 6.08
C MET A 35 -1.15 -5.85 5.94
N GLY A 36 -1.96 -5.19 5.12
CA GLY A 36 -3.33 -5.60 4.86
C GLY A 36 -3.66 -5.44 3.39
N PHE A 37 -4.44 -6.39 2.87
CA PHE A 37 -4.92 -6.39 1.50
C PHE A 37 -6.44 -6.44 1.53
N LEU A 38 -7.08 -5.61 0.69
CA LEU A 38 -8.52 -5.68 0.50
C LEU A 38 -8.79 -6.72 -0.60
N LEU A 39 -9.24 -7.90 -0.17
CA LEU A 39 -9.61 -8.98 -1.08
C LEU A 39 -10.83 -8.56 -1.92
N GLY A 40 -10.90 -9.03 -3.16
CA GLY A 40 -11.97 -8.71 -4.10
C GLY A 40 -11.74 -7.47 -4.95
N LEU A 41 -10.64 -6.72 -4.76
CA LEU A 41 -10.30 -5.62 -5.67
C LEU A 41 -9.60 -6.08 -6.96
N ALA A 42 -8.82 -7.14 -6.88
CA ALA A 42 -8.13 -7.75 -8.00
C ALA A 42 -8.37 -9.26 -7.96
N GLU A 43 -8.30 -9.89 -9.14
CA GLU A 43 -8.16 -11.34 -9.20
C GLU A 43 -6.86 -11.74 -8.50
N TRP A 44 -6.95 -12.70 -7.59
CA TRP A 44 -5.86 -13.08 -6.70
C TRP A 44 -5.27 -14.46 -7.04
N ARG A 45 -5.77 -15.09 -8.11
CA ARG A 45 -5.29 -16.36 -8.66
C ARG A 45 -4.79 -16.15 -10.08
#